data_AF-A0A6B2L6Z3-F1
#
_entry.id   AF-A0A6B2L6Z3-F1
#
_cell.length_a   1.000
_cell.length_b   1.000
_cell.length_c   1.000
_cell.angle_alpha   90.00
_cell.angle_beta   90.00
_cell.angle_gamma   90.00
#
_symmetry.space_group_name_H-M   'P 1'
#
loop_
_entity.id
_entity.type
_entity.pdbx_description
1 polymer ?
#
loop_
_entity_poly.entity_id
_entity_poly.type
_entity_poly.pdbx_seq_one_letter_code
_entity_poly.pdbx_strand_id
1 'polypeptide(L)'
;MLRSKDGVEISDRRVMLVHMYPKCFVASEAVKWIQNNLSFTKEQAIFFCQLLTTREFIHHCQNRSLKFADNAEFWRFQYHEEGALNWKHVWVWDIESPPCKIVERLSENLLNLCKNAMEKDSKMDPKDDFTVITSPAQVFSSLVLTPEFENFEYSVAELQKVQLNGLDSKEKLAFWLNTYNLLSLHAIIVSLSRGENPYEGFISRKKYFSTQTYIVANMTFSLDDIEHGILRPRNNYFGEGDERAQFKIDGPDARIFSVLSCYNKSSPKTLIIKSENVDRFVDYACRRHFTSVKFQDYTMFIPKICDWYSSDYGTRDDLIKFVQSYLRHDQSMMLNTSFKTGKFSLKYLDFDWEIAFDLKDYNLDLRDPLLKNF
;
A
#
# COMPACT_ATOMS: atom_id res chain seq x y z
N MET A 1 -21.34 -20.65 -3.75
CA MET A 1 -22.18 -21.73 -3.19
C MET A 1 -22.84 -21.29 -1.89
N LEU A 2 -22.12 -21.08 -0.77
CA LEU A 2 -22.77 -20.57 0.46
C LEU A 2 -23.06 -19.06 0.42
N ARG A 3 -22.14 -18.25 -0.14
CA ARG A 3 -22.25 -16.78 -0.30
C ARG A 3 -22.83 -16.35 -1.67
N SER A 4 -23.24 -17.30 -2.52
CA SER A 4 -23.78 -16.92 -3.84
C SER A 4 -25.14 -16.23 -3.72
N LYS A 5 -25.64 -15.67 -4.83
CA LYS A 5 -26.97 -15.05 -4.88
C LYS A 5 -28.08 -15.95 -4.34
N ASP A 6 -28.00 -17.25 -4.63
CA ASP A 6 -28.94 -18.27 -4.15
C ASP A 6 -28.45 -18.99 -2.88
N GLY A 7 -27.48 -18.39 -2.19
CA GLY A 7 -26.85 -18.91 -0.98
C GLY A 7 -27.66 -18.64 0.30
N VAL A 8 -26.97 -18.64 1.44
CA VAL A 8 -27.57 -18.28 2.73
C VAL A 8 -27.89 -16.79 2.73
N GLU A 9 -29.00 -16.41 3.36
CA GLU A 9 -29.40 -15.00 3.48
C GLU A 9 -28.38 -14.22 4.31
N ILE A 10 -27.90 -13.11 3.74
CA ILE A 10 -26.95 -12.20 4.38
C ILE A 10 -27.64 -10.86 4.58
N SER A 11 -27.77 -10.44 5.83
CA SER A 11 -28.49 -9.22 6.19
C SER A 11 -27.92 -8.56 7.44
N ASP A 12 -28.24 -7.28 7.61
CA ASP A 12 -27.96 -6.55 8.84
C ASP A 12 -29.02 -6.93 9.88
N ARG A 13 -28.59 -7.45 11.03
CA ARG A 13 -29.49 -7.95 12.08
C ARG A 13 -29.32 -7.15 13.34
N ARG A 14 -30.42 -6.59 13.85
CA ARG A 14 -30.45 -5.84 15.11
C ARG A 14 -30.89 -6.76 16.25
N VAL A 15 -30.08 -6.83 17.31
CA VAL A 15 -30.38 -7.56 18.54
C VAL A 15 -30.53 -6.56 19.67
N MET A 16 -31.67 -6.64 20.36
CA MET A 16 -32.10 -5.62 21.32
C MET A 16 -32.15 -4.22 20.68
N LEU A 17 -32.26 -3.16 21.49
CA LEU A 17 -32.36 -1.79 20.97
C LEU A 17 -31.02 -1.21 20.47
N VAL A 18 -29.89 -1.82 20.81
CA VAL A 18 -28.56 -1.18 20.72
C VAL A 18 -27.52 -1.91 19.88
N HIS A 19 -27.64 -3.23 19.64
CA HIS A 19 -26.60 -3.98 18.93
C HIS A 19 -27.02 -4.31 17.49
N MET A 20 -26.14 -4.01 16.53
CA MET A 20 -26.33 -4.31 15.11
C MET A 20 -25.18 -5.20 14.62
N TYR A 21 -25.53 -6.30 13.96
CA TYR A 21 -24.60 -7.18 13.26
C TYR A 21 -24.76 -6.98 11.76
N PRO A 22 -23.91 -6.18 11.10
CA PRO A 22 -24.02 -5.97 9.66
C PRO A 22 -23.61 -7.22 8.89
N LYS A 23 -24.24 -7.45 7.73
CA LYS A 23 -23.89 -8.47 6.73
C LYS A 23 -23.61 -9.87 7.31
N CYS A 24 -24.46 -10.33 8.22
CA CYS A 24 -24.34 -11.62 8.89
C CYS A 24 -25.40 -12.62 8.42
N PHE A 25 -25.20 -13.89 8.78
CA PHE A 25 -26.15 -14.98 8.57
C PHE A 25 -26.37 -15.77 9.87
N VAL A 26 -27.48 -16.51 9.96
CA VAL A 26 -27.79 -17.34 11.13
C VAL A 26 -27.21 -18.75 10.93
N ALA A 27 -26.56 -19.29 11.95
CA ALA A 27 -25.90 -20.60 11.85
C ALA A 27 -26.88 -21.72 11.41
N SER A 28 -28.08 -21.75 11.99
CA SER A 28 -29.10 -22.74 11.64
C SER A 28 -29.64 -22.60 10.21
N GLU A 29 -29.71 -21.38 9.68
CA GLU A 29 -30.10 -21.12 8.29
C GLU A 29 -29.04 -21.67 7.33
N ALA A 30 -27.76 -21.51 7.66
CA ALA A 30 -26.66 -22.09 6.89
C ALA A 30 -26.68 -23.62 6.90
N VAL A 31 -26.92 -24.24 8.06
CA VAL A 31 -27.07 -25.70 8.17
C VAL A 31 -28.21 -26.19 7.29
N LYS A 32 -29.39 -25.59 7.42
CA LYS A 32 -30.57 -25.95 6.62
C LYS A 32 -30.33 -25.79 5.12
N TRP A 33 -29.68 -24.70 4.72
CA TRP A 33 -29.33 -24.47 3.32
C TRP A 33 -28.40 -25.57 2.78
N ILE A 34 -27.37 -25.95 3.55
CA ILE A 34 -26.41 -27.01 3.18
C ILE A 34 -27.12 -28.36 3.04
N GLN A 35 -27.99 -28.72 3.97
CA GLN A 35 -28.75 -29.97 3.89
C GLN A 35 -29.61 -30.03 2.62
N ASN A 36 -30.29 -28.92 2.29
CA ASN A 36 -31.19 -28.85 1.15
C ASN A 36 -30.48 -28.83 -0.20
N ASN A 37 -29.32 -28.19 -0.30
CA ASN A 37 -28.65 -27.94 -1.58
C ASN A 37 -27.48 -28.89 -1.86
N LEU A 38 -26.84 -29.42 -0.81
CA LEU A 38 -25.64 -30.26 -0.93
C LEU A 38 -25.85 -31.70 -0.45
N SER A 39 -27.08 -32.04 -0.03
CA SER A 39 -27.46 -33.38 0.45
C SER A 39 -26.62 -33.87 1.64
N PHE A 40 -26.13 -32.96 2.48
CA PHE A 40 -25.43 -33.31 3.71
C PHE A 40 -26.43 -33.65 4.83
N THR A 41 -26.05 -34.54 5.73
CA THR A 41 -26.68 -34.68 7.06
C THR A 41 -26.44 -33.43 7.90
N LYS A 42 -27.20 -33.26 8.99
CA LYS A 42 -27.01 -32.13 9.90
C LYS A 42 -25.60 -32.13 10.50
N GLU A 43 -25.09 -33.29 10.89
CA GLU A 43 -23.74 -33.47 11.43
C GLU A 43 -22.67 -33.09 10.41
N GLN A 44 -22.83 -33.52 9.14
CA GLN A 44 -21.94 -33.15 8.05
C GLN A 44 -21.97 -31.64 7.75
N ALA A 45 -23.15 -31.01 7.80
CA ALA A 45 -23.29 -29.56 7.60
C ALA A 45 -22.59 -28.75 8.70
N ILE A 46 -22.78 -29.14 9.97
CA ILE A 46 -22.08 -28.53 11.10
C ILE A 46 -20.57 -28.70 10.97
N PHE A 47 -20.10 -29.90 10.63
CA PHE A 47 -18.68 -30.18 10.41
C PHE A 47 -18.10 -29.34 9.26
N PHE A 48 -18.84 -29.20 8.16
CA PHE A 48 -18.43 -28.36 7.03
C PHE A 48 -18.29 -26.89 7.43
N CYS A 49 -19.26 -26.33 8.16
CA CYS A 49 -19.16 -24.96 8.67
C CYS A 49 -18.02 -24.81 9.70
N GLN A 50 -17.76 -25.82 10.54
CA GLN A 50 -16.61 -25.82 11.43
C GLN A 50 -15.29 -25.83 10.65
N LEU A 51 -15.21 -26.54 9.51
CA LEU A 51 -14.06 -26.50 8.62
C LEU A 51 -13.87 -25.10 8.01
N LEU A 52 -14.94 -24.47 7.53
CA LEU A 52 -14.90 -23.09 7.04
C LEU A 52 -14.43 -22.10 8.11
N THR A 53 -14.83 -22.32 9.37
CA THR A 53 -14.40 -21.53 10.52
C THR A 53 -12.91 -21.69 10.78
N THR A 54 -12.43 -22.94 10.78
CA THR A 54 -11.01 -23.28 11.01
C THR A 54 -10.11 -22.73 9.90
N ARG A 55 -10.66 -22.53 8.70
CA ARG A 55 -10.00 -21.93 7.54
C ARG A 55 -10.31 -20.42 7.40
N GLU A 56 -10.87 -19.80 8.42
CA GLU A 56 -11.15 -18.35 8.48
C GLU A 56 -12.12 -17.81 7.41
N PHE A 57 -12.85 -18.66 6.68
CA PHE A 57 -13.84 -18.21 5.70
C PHE A 57 -15.10 -17.64 6.35
N ILE A 58 -15.44 -18.13 7.54
CA ILE A 58 -16.53 -17.63 8.38
C ILE A 58 -16.07 -17.51 9.82
N HIS A 59 -16.69 -16.64 10.60
CA HIS A 59 -16.46 -16.53 12.04
C HIS A 59 -17.72 -16.00 12.75
N HIS A 60 -17.83 -16.28 14.05
CA HIS A 60 -18.92 -15.77 14.87
C HIS A 60 -18.80 -14.26 15.07
N CYS A 61 -19.91 -13.52 15.00
CA CYS A 61 -19.92 -12.05 15.03
C CYS A 61 -19.53 -11.41 16.38
N GLN A 62 -19.26 -12.20 17.42
CA GLN A 62 -18.94 -11.72 18.77
C GLN A 62 -17.72 -12.40 19.36
N ASN A 63 -17.59 -13.72 19.16
CA ASN A 63 -16.49 -14.50 19.72
C ASN A 63 -15.90 -15.44 18.66
N ARG A 64 -14.78 -15.05 18.05
CA ARG A 64 -14.13 -15.84 16.99
C ARG A 64 -13.64 -17.23 17.43
N SER A 65 -13.51 -17.48 18.74
CA SER A 65 -13.10 -18.77 19.29
C SER A 65 -14.26 -19.78 19.43
N LEU A 66 -15.50 -19.34 19.21
CA LEU A 66 -16.67 -20.21 19.33
C LEU A 66 -16.68 -21.28 18.22
N LYS A 67 -16.99 -22.52 18.60
CA LYS A 67 -17.22 -23.60 17.64
C LYS A 67 -18.56 -23.41 16.94
N PHE A 68 -18.61 -23.81 15.68
CA PHE A 68 -19.85 -23.75 14.90
C PHE A 68 -20.85 -24.78 15.43
N ALA A 69 -22.11 -24.36 15.58
CA ALA A 69 -23.22 -25.20 16.01
C ALA A 69 -24.51 -24.77 15.30
N ASP A 70 -25.46 -25.71 15.15
CA ASP A 70 -26.79 -25.42 14.62
C ASP A 70 -27.64 -24.68 15.68
N ASN A 71 -27.58 -23.36 15.67
CA ASN A 71 -28.28 -22.48 16.61
C ASN A 71 -28.64 -21.14 15.96
N ALA A 72 -29.24 -20.23 16.74
CA ALA A 72 -29.65 -18.90 16.27
C ALA A 72 -28.54 -17.83 16.33
N GLU A 73 -27.28 -18.22 16.53
CA GLU A 73 -26.15 -17.28 16.61
C GLU A 73 -25.80 -16.69 15.24
N PHE A 74 -25.20 -15.50 15.26
CA PHE A 74 -24.82 -14.77 14.06
C PHE A 74 -23.36 -15.02 13.67
N TRP A 75 -23.19 -15.34 12.40
CA TRP A 75 -21.90 -15.61 11.78
C TRP A 75 -21.71 -14.69 10.58
N ARG A 76 -20.46 -14.42 10.23
CA ARG A 76 -20.09 -13.56 9.10
C ARG A 76 -19.08 -14.25 8.22
N PHE A 77 -19.23 -14.07 6.90
CA PHE A 77 -18.15 -14.37 5.97
C PHE A 77 -17.03 -13.35 6.10
N GLN A 78 -15.80 -13.83 6.01
CA GLN A 78 -14.59 -13.01 5.99
C GLN A 78 -14.62 -11.92 4.89
N TYR A 79 -15.25 -12.23 3.75
CA TYR A 79 -15.50 -11.27 2.66
C TYR A 79 -16.28 -10.00 3.08
N HIS A 80 -17.07 -10.07 4.16
CA HIS A 80 -17.87 -8.94 4.66
C HIS A 80 -17.26 -8.27 5.90
N GLU A 81 -16.05 -8.64 6.29
CA GLU A 81 -15.32 -7.93 7.33
C GLU A 81 -14.75 -6.63 6.81
N GLU A 82 -14.75 -5.63 7.67
CA GLU A 82 -13.95 -4.43 7.49
C GLU A 82 -12.59 -4.66 8.14
N GLY A 83 -11.51 -4.17 7.53
CA GLY A 83 -10.17 -4.37 8.04
C GLY A 83 -9.11 -4.02 7.00
N ALA A 84 -7.98 -4.75 7.07
CA ALA A 84 -6.90 -4.58 6.10
C ALA A 84 -7.38 -4.82 4.67
N LEU A 85 -6.83 -4.08 3.72
CA LEU A 85 -7.30 -4.05 2.34
C LEU A 85 -7.13 -5.39 1.61
N ASN A 86 -6.22 -6.25 2.09
CA ASN A 86 -6.04 -7.60 1.57
C ASN A 86 -6.72 -8.69 2.42
N TRP A 87 -7.57 -8.34 3.39
CA TRP A 87 -8.19 -9.30 4.34
C TRP A 87 -9.46 -9.96 3.81
N LYS A 88 -10.09 -9.37 2.78
CA LYS A 88 -11.37 -9.80 2.21
C LYS A 88 -11.34 -11.26 1.70
N HIS A 89 -10.19 -11.70 1.21
CA HIS A 89 -9.94 -13.05 0.74
C HIS A 89 -8.97 -13.77 1.68
N VAL A 90 -9.19 -15.06 1.91
CA VAL A 90 -8.26 -15.92 2.65
C VAL A 90 -7.33 -16.59 1.65
N TRP A 91 -6.03 -16.37 1.78
CA TRP A 91 -5.05 -17.11 0.99
C TRP A 91 -4.86 -18.52 1.56
N VAL A 92 -5.18 -19.53 0.75
CA VAL A 92 -5.15 -20.95 1.16
C VAL A 92 -4.12 -21.78 0.41
N TRP A 93 -3.34 -21.14 -0.46
CA TRP A 93 -2.31 -21.79 -1.26
C TRP A 93 -0.94 -21.63 -0.62
N ASP A 94 -0.03 -22.53 -0.97
CA ASP A 94 1.36 -22.40 -0.58
C ASP A 94 2.00 -21.19 -1.27
N ILE A 95 3.03 -20.63 -0.62
CA ILE A 95 3.81 -19.53 -1.18
C ILE A 95 4.94 -20.13 -2.02
N GLU A 96 4.80 -20.05 -3.33
CA GLU A 96 5.75 -20.66 -4.28
C GLU A 96 6.83 -19.68 -4.75
N SER A 97 6.57 -18.37 -4.66
CA SER A 97 7.48 -17.32 -5.14
C SER A 97 8.17 -16.58 -3.99
N PRO A 98 9.41 -16.08 -4.19
CA PRO A 98 10.05 -15.21 -3.21
C PRO A 98 9.19 -13.96 -2.91
N PRO A 99 9.16 -13.46 -1.66
CA PRO A 99 8.34 -12.30 -1.28
C PRO A 99 8.52 -11.07 -2.18
N CYS A 100 9.77 -10.77 -2.57
CA CYS A 100 10.07 -9.66 -3.48
C CYS A 100 9.36 -9.81 -4.83
N LYS A 101 9.35 -11.02 -5.41
CA LYS A 101 8.69 -11.28 -6.70
C LYS A 101 7.18 -11.23 -6.61
N ILE A 102 6.61 -11.63 -5.47
CA ILE A 102 5.19 -11.49 -5.20
C ILE A 102 4.79 -10.01 -5.22
N VAL A 103 5.45 -9.16 -4.42
CA VAL A 103 5.09 -7.73 -4.36
C VAL A 103 5.40 -6.98 -5.65
N GLU A 104 6.48 -7.33 -6.37
CA GLU A 104 6.80 -6.79 -7.70
C GLU A 104 5.63 -7.07 -8.68
N ARG A 105 5.18 -8.33 -8.77
CA ARG A 105 4.07 -8.75 -9.65
C ARG A 105 2.75 -8.09 -9.27
N LEU A 106 2.43 -8.02 -7.97
CA LEU A 106 1.21 -7.36 -7.47
C LEU A 106 1.21 -5.87 -7.77
N SER A 107 2.36 -5.20 -7.59
CA SER A 107 2.54 -3.78 -7.93
C SER A 107 2.34 -3.54 -9.42
N GLU A 108 2.98 -4.35 -10.27
CA GLU A 108 2.81 -4.26 -11.71
C GLU A 108 1.35 -4.49 -12.13
N ASN A 109 0.67 -5.48 -11.55
CA ASN A 109 -0.73 -5.75 -11.85
C ASN A 109 -1.63 -4.55 -11.52
N LEU A 110 -1.54 -4.00 -10.30
CA LEU A 110 -2.38 -2.85 -9.91
C LEU A 110 -2.04 -1.59 -10.72
N LEU A 111 -0.77 -1.32 -10.99
CA LEU A 111 -0.34 -0.18 -11.81
C LEU A 111 -0.86 -0.30 -13.24
N ASN A 112 -0.82 -1.49 -13.84
CA ASN A 112 -1.40 -1.77 -15.16
C ASN A 112 -2.93 -1.54 -15.16
N LEU A 113 -3.64 -2.00 -14.13
CA LEU A 113 -5.09 -1.76 -13.98
C LEU A 113 -5.40 -0.27 -13.91
N CYS A 114 -4.65 0.49 -13.10
CA CYS A 114 -4.81 1.94 -12.99
C CYS A 114 -4.56 2.62 -14.34
N LYS A 115 -3.44 2.28 -15.00
CA LYS A 115 -3.08 2.83 -16.29
C LYS A 115 -4.20 2.60 -17.32
N ASN A 116 -4.68 1.37 -17.45
CA ASN A 116 -5.75 1.01 -18.39
C ASN A 116 -7.09 1.71 -18.06
N ALA A 117 -7.41 1.87 -16.77
CA ALA A 117 -8.61 2.57 -16.34
C ALA A 117 -8.54 4.08 -16.65
N MET A 118 -7.34 4.65 -16.49
CA MET A 118 -7.07 6.07 -16.71
C MET A 118 -6.92 6.44 -18.19
N GLU A 119 -6.43 5.55 -19.05
CA GLU A 119 -6.20 5.82 -20.49
C GLU A 119 -7.45 6.34 -21.21
N LYS A 120 -8.65 5.97 -20.76
CA LYS A 120 -9.93 6.42 -21.34
C LYS A 120 -10.36 7.81 -20.91
N ASP A 121 -9.84 8.32 -19.79
CA ASP A 121 -10.24 9.60 -19.15
C ASP A 121 -9.04 10.53 -18.86
N SER A 122 -7.85 10.16 -19.35
CA SER A 122 -6.63 10.94 -19.14
C SER A 122 -6.59 12.14 -20.08
N LYS A 123 -6.39 13.33 -19.52
CA LYS A 123 -5.74 14.42 -20.24
C LYS A 123 -4.28 14.44 -19.80
N MET A 124 -3.37 14.31 -20.75
CA MET A 124 -1.96 14.50 -20.48
C MET A 124 -1.72 16.00 -20.26
N ASP A 125 -1.26 16.41 -19.08
CA ASP A 125 -0.79 17.78 -18.89
C ASP A 125 0.50 17.94 -19.70
N PRO A 126 0.58 18.84 -20.69
CA PRO A 126 1.80 19.05 -21.47
C PRO A 126 2.97 19.62 -20.65
N LYS A 127 2.72 20.10 -19.43
CA LYS A 127 3.71 20.78 -18.59
C LYS A 127 4.22 19.96 -17.41
N ASP A 128 3.52 18.89 -17.03
CA ASP A 128 3.88 18.05 -15.89
C ASP A 128 3.98 16.57 -16.29
N ASP A 129 4.97 15.86 -15.77
CA ASP A 129 5.17 14.43 -16.07
C ASP A 129 4.08 13.53 -15.45
N PHE A 130 3.23 14.07 -14.59
CA PHE A 130 2.14 13.35 -13.92
C PHE A 130 0.91 13.23 -14.82
N THR A 131 0.23 12.08 -14.73
CA THR A 131 -1.13 11.94 -15.26
C THR A 131 -2.10 12.48 -14.21
N VAL A 132 -2.69 13.64 -14.49
CA VAL A 132 -3.78 14.21 -13.71
C VAL A 132 -5.10 13.70 -14.30
N ILE A 133 -5.87 12.98 -13.50
CA ILE A 133 -7.21 12.51 -13.90
C ILE A 133 -8.20 13.61 -13.54
N THR A 134 -9.04 14.03 -14.48
CA THR A 134 -10.08 15.04 -14.22
C THR A 134 -11.19 14.55 -13.31
N SER A 135 -11.51 13.25 -13.35
CA SER A 135 -12.56 12.62 -12.55
C SER A 135 -12.09 11.32 -11.86
N PRO A 136 -11.12 11.37 -10.93
CA PRO A 136 -10.56 10.17 -10.30
C PRO A 136 -11.62 9.26 -9.67
N ALA A 137 -12.64 9.83 -9.02
CA ALA A 137 -13.71 9.07 -8.38
C ALA A 137 -14.52 8.23 -9.38
N GLN A 138 -14.82 8.77 -10.57
CA GLN A 138 -15.54 8.05 -11.61
C GLN A 138 -14.71 6.88 -12.18
N VAL A 139 -13.42 7.14 -12.42
CA VAL A 139 -12.49 6.11 -12.92
C VAL A 139 -12.39 4.96 -11.92
N PHE A 140 -12.13 5.27 -10.64
CA PHE A 140 -11.90 4.24 -9.64
C PHE A 140 -13.18 3.55 -9.16
N SER A 141 -14.33 4.23 -9.12
CA SER A 141 -15.63 3.56 -8.87
C SER A 141 -15.98 2.53 -9.95
N SER A 142 -15.56 2.76 -11.20
CA SER A 142 -15.72 1.78 -12.27
C SER A 142 -14.69 0.65 -12.17
N LEU A 143 -13.43 0.98 -11.87
CA LEU A 143 -12.34 0.01 -11.76
C LEU A 143 -12.60 -1.04 -10.66
N VAL A 144 -13.04 -0.62 -9.47
CA VAL A 144 -13.26 -1.55 -8.35
C VAL A 144 -14.40 -2.55 -8.57
N LEU A 145 -15.20 -2.37 -9.63
CA LEU A 145 -16.28 -3.28 -10.01
C LEU A 145 -15.86 -4.29 -11.08
N THR A 146 -14.64 -4.20 -11.62
CA THR A 146 -14.21 -5.11 -12.70
C THR A 146 -13.69 -6.44 -12.15
N PRO A 147 -13.86 -7.55 -12.90
CA PRO A 147 -13.32 -8.86 -12.52
C PRO A 147 -11.79 -8.85 -12.33
N GLU A 148 -11.08 -8.01 -13.07
CA GLU A 148 -9.62 -7.90 -12.97
C GLU A 148 -9.20 -7.27 -11.63
N PHE A 149 -9.97 -6.31 -11.11
CA PHE A 149 -9.71 -5.75 -9.79
C PHE A 149 -10.07 -6.74 -8.67
N GLU A 150 -11.16 -7.49 -8.81
CA GLU A 150 -11.48 -8.58 -7.87
C GLU A 150 -10.38 -9.66 -7.87
N ASN A 151 -9.82 -10.00 -9.03
CA ASN A 151 -8.69 -10.92 -9.13
C ASN A 151 -7.42 -10.35 -8.48
N PHE A 152 -7.18 -9.04 -8.59
CA PHE A 152 -6.12 -8.36 -7.84
C PHE A 152 -6.36 -8.44 -6.32
N GLU A 153 -7.57 -8.15 -5.83
CA GLU A 153 -7.94 -8.27 -4.41
C GLU A 153 -7.71 -9.70 -3.87
N TYR A 154 -8.01 -10.71 -4.69
CA TYR A 154 -7.69 -12.09 -4.36
C TYR A 154 -6.18 -12.34 -4.30
N SER A 155 -5.43 -11.85 -5.30
CA SER A 155 -3.98 -12.07 -5.42
C SER A 155 -3.19 -11.39 -4.31
N VAL A 156 -3.59 -10.18 -3.88
CA VAL A 156 -2.89 -9.44 -2.81
C VAL A 156 -3.06 -10.09 -1.43
N ALA A 157 -4.03 -11.00 -1.26
CA ALA A 157 -4.15 -11.83 -0.08
C ALA A 157 -2.95 -12.78 0.10
N GLU A 158 -2.18 -13.09 -0.95
CA GLU A 158 -0.95 -13.88 -0.86
C GLU A 158 0.05 -13.28 0.14
N LEU A 159 0.11 -11.95 0.25
CA LEU A 159 0.95 -11.26 1.24
C LEU A 159 0.65 -11.69 2.68
N GLN A 160 -0.56 -12.18 2.98
CA GLN A 160 -0.91 -12.66 4.32
C GLN A 160 0.00 -13.78 4.80
N LYS A 161 0.53 -14.62 3.91
CA LYS A 161 1.24 -15.86 4.26
C LYS A 161 2.72 -15.87 3.85
N VAL A 162 3.23 -14.79 3.27
CA VAL A 162 4.65 -14.71 2.87
C VAL A 162 5.58 -14.96 4.05
N GLN A 163 6.71 -15.60 3.78
CA GLN A 163 7.77 -15.83 4.74
C GLN A 163 8.87 -14.79 4.51
N LEU A 164 9.01 -13.85 5.44
CA LEU A 164 10.03 -12.80 5.36
C LEU A 164 11.35 -13.20 6.03
N ASN A 165 11.35 -14.33 6.76
CA ASN A 165 12.53 -14.87 7.38
C ASN A 165 13.53 -15.32 6.31
N GLY A 166 14.77 -14.85 6.42
CA GLY A 166 15.84 -15.20 5.48
C GLY A 166 16.01 -14.23 4.31
N LEU A 167 15.18 -13.19 4.18
CA LEU A 167 15.47 -12.10 3.25
C LEU A 167 16.75 -11.37 3.65
N ASP A 168 17.64 -11.14 2.69
CA ASP A 168 18.80 -10.27 2.91
C ASP A 168 18.38 -8.79 3.05
N SER A 169 19.33 -7.93 3.42
CA SER A 169 19.08 -6.50 3.65
C SER A 169 18.47 -5.80 2.43
N LYS A 170 18.88 -6.18 1.22
CA LYS A 170 18.42 -5.57 -0.03
C LYS A 170 17.04 -6.08 -0.40
N GLU A 171 16.84 -7.39 -0.34
CA GLU A 171 15.53 -8.00 -0.55
C GLU A 171 14.48 -7.43 0.40
N LYS A 172 14.82 -7.31 1.68
CA LYS A 172 13.96 -6.71 2.71
C LYS A 172 13.61 -5.25 2.38
N LEU A 173 14.60 -4.45 1.98
CA LEU A 173 14.39 -3.05 1.56
C LEU A 173 13.46 -2.97 0.34
N ALA A 174 13.73 -3.74 -0.72
CA ALA A 174 12.89 -3.77 -1.92
C ALA A 174 11.45 -4.19 -1.60
N PHE A 175 11.29 -5.25 -0.80
CA PHE A 175 10.00 -5.78 -0.41
C PHE A 175 9.15 -4.71 0.28
N TRP A 176 9.70 -4.02 1.29
CA TRP A 176 8.95 -3.02 2.05
C TRP A 176 8.69 -1.72 1.27
N LEU A 177 9.63 -1.27 0.44
CA LEU A 177 9.41 -0.12 -0.45
C LEU A 177 8.25 -0.38 -1.42
N ASN A 178 8.24 -1.56 -2.06
CA ASN A 178 7.17 -1.95 -2.96
C ASN A 178 5.85 -2.18 -2.20
N THR A 179 5.89 -2.78 -1.01
CA THR A 179 4.69 -3.04 -0.21
C THR A 179 4.02 -1.73 0.24
N TYR A 180 4.81 -0.74 0.68
CA TYR A 180 4.28 0.58 1.00
C TYR A 180 3.59 1.22 -0.20
N ASN A 181 4.28 1.27 -1.35
CA ASN A 181 3.75 1.90 -2.56
C ASN A 181 2.49 1.17 -3.06
N LEU A 182 2.48 -0.16 -3.05
CA LEU A 182 1.31 -0.98 -3.39
C LEU A 182 0.14 -0.72 -2.43
N LEU A 183 0.39 -0.68 -1.12
CA LEU A 183 -0.63 -0.37 -0.12
C LEU A 183 -1.20 1.03 -0.32
N SER A 184 -0.33 2.03 -0.52
CA SER A 184 -0.78 3.40 -0.74
C SER A 184 -1.58 3.54 -2.03
N LEU A 185 -1.21 2.81 -3.11
CA LEU A 185 -1.98 2.83 -4.35
C LEU A 185 -3.36 2.20 -4.17
N HIS A 186 -3.40 1.02 -3.55
CA HIS A 186 -4.67 0.33 -3.29
C HIS A 186 -5.59 1.18 -2.40
N ALA A 187 -5.04 1.79 -1.34
CA ALA A 187 -5.79 2.63 -0.42
C ALA A 187 -6.36 3.90 -1.08
N ILE A 188 -5.58 4.57 -1.94
CA ILE A 188 -6.07 5.77 -2.64
C ILE A 188 -7.17 5.41 -3.65
N ILE A 189 -7.06 4.28 -4.36
CA ILE A 189 -8.10 3.78 -5.28
C ILE A 189 -9.41 3.51 -4.53
N VAL A 190 -9.33 2.80 -3.41
CA VAL A 190 -10.52 2.45 -2.59
C VAL A 190 -11.14 3.69 -1.95
N SER A 191 -10.34 4.67 -1.53
CA SER A 191 -10.86 5.94 -1.00
C SER A 191 -11.62 6.71 -2.09
N LEU A 192 -11.00 6.87 -3.27
CA LEU A 192 -11.59 7.61 -4.38
C LEU A 192 -12.81 6.93 -4.99
N SER A 193 -12.85 5.60 -5.03
CA SER A 193 -14.03 4.86 -5.50
C SER A 193 -15.27 5.08 -4.62
N ARG A 194 -15.07 5.50 -3.36
CA ARG A 194 -16.11 5.89 -2.41
C ARG A 194 -16.43 7.39 -2.45
N GLY A 195 -15.75 8.16 -3.30
CA GLY A 195 -15.86 9.61 -3.36
C GLY A 195 -15.15 10.33 -2.21
N GLU A 196 -14.24 9.66 -1.50
CA GLU A 196 -13.48 10.23 -0.39
C GLU A 196 -12.13 10.76 -0.87
N ASN A 197 -11.76 11.98 -0.47
CA ASN A 197 -10.40 12.49 -0.63
C ASN A 197 -9.63 12.35 0.71
N PRO A 198 -8.70 11.39 0.83
CA PRO A 198 -8.00 11.17 2.09
C PRO A 198 -7.03 12.30 2.46
N TYR A 199 -6.73 13.21 1.51
CA TYR A 199 -5.79 14.31 1.71
C TYR A 199 -6.48 15.64 2.06
N GLU A 200 -7.81 15.64 2.21
CA GLU A 200 -8.58 16.80 2.64
C GLU A 200 -8.35 17.09 4.13
N GLY A 201 -7.34 17.91 4.41
CA GLY A 201 -7.03 18.38 5.76
C GLY A 201 -6.04 17.50 6.54
N PHE A 202 -5.56 18.01 7.67
CA PHE A 202 -4.55 17.33 8.49
C PHE A 202 -5.06 16.04 9.15
N ILE A 203 -6.29 16.06 9.68
CA ILE A 203 -6.86 14.91 10.41
C ILE A 203 -7.08 13.73 9.47
N SER A 204 -7.65 13.98 8.28
CA SER A 204 -7.89 12.96 7.25
C SER A 204 -6.60 12.29 6.80
N ARG A 205 -5.54 13.08 6.55
CA ARG A 205 -4.21 12.57 6.22
C ARG A 205 -3.65 11.67 7.31
N LYS A 206 -3.66 12.13 8.57
CA LYS A 206 -3.17 11.34 9.70
C LYS A 206 -3.93 10.02 9.83
N LYS A 207 -5.25 10.05 9.67
CA LYS A 207 -6.08 8.84 9.68
C LYS A 207 -5.69 7.91 8.52
N TYR A 208 -5.56 8.43 7.30
CA TYR A 208 -5.17 7.66 6.14
C TYR A 208 -3.87 6.87 6.37
N PHE A 209 -2.79 7.53 6.80
CA PHE A 209 -1.50 6.85 7.00
C PHE A 209 -1.52 5.84 8.16
N SER A 210 -2.30 6.09 9.21
CA SER A 210 -2.34 5.21 10.39
C SER A 210 -3.36 4.07 10.31
N THR A 211 -4.39 4.15 9.46
CA THR A 211 -5.48 3.14 9.42
C THR A 211 -5.51 2.29 8.17
N GLN A 212 -4.93 2.75 7.05
CA GLN A 212 -4.87 1.93 5.84
C GLN A 212 -3.80 0.85 6.01
N THR A 213 -4.21 -0.42 5.93
CA THR A 213 -3.37 -1.54 6.35
C THR A 213 -3.38 -2.71 5.36
N TYR A 214 -2.28 -3.45 5.36
CA TYR A 214 -2.21 -4.81 4.85
C TYR A 214 -1.87 -5.79 5.97
N ILE A 215 -2.25 -7.05 5.77
CA ILE A 215 -1.72 -8.17 6.52
C ILE A 215 -0.58 -8.77 5.72
N VAL A 216 0.60 -8.77 6.32
CA VAL A 216 1.85 -9.28 5.74
C VAL A 216 2.45 -10.26 6.73
N ALA A 217 2.75 -11.49 6.31
CA ALA A 217 3.28 -12.54 7.19
C ALA A 217 2.44 -12.73 8.48
N ASN A 218 1.11 -12.74 8.34
CA ASN A 218 0.10 -12.81 9.40
C ASN A 218 0.08 -11.64 10.41
N MET A 219 0.78 -10.53 10.13
CA MET A 219 0.79 -9.34 10.99
C MET A 219 0.21 -8.14 10.24
N THR A 220 -0.48 -7.25 10.95
CA THR A 220 -1.06 -6.04 10.37
C THR A 220 -0.04 -4.90 10.33
N PHE A 221 0.14 -4.29 9.17
CA PHE A 221 1.00 -3.13 8.94
C PHE A 221 0.20 -2.00 8.29
N SER A 222 0.21 -0.84 8.93
CA SER A 222 -0.23 0.44 8.34
C SER A 222 0.86 1.07 7.47
N LEU A 223 0.52 2.12 6.72
CA LEU A 223 1.53 2.93 6.01
C LEU A 223 2.54 3.52 7.00
N ASP A 224 2.08 4.05 8.14
CA ASP A 224 2.96 4.52 9.22
C ASP A 224 3.85 3.41 9.78
N ASP A 225 3.32 2.18 9.97
CA ASP A 225 4.13 1.07 10.46
C ASP A 225 5.26 0.70 9.48
N ILE A 226 4.95 0.68 8.18
CA ILE A 226 5.96 0.36 7.15
C ILE A 226 6.99 1.50 7.06
N GLU A 227 6.56 2.75 6.99
CA GLU A 227 7.49 3.87 6.85
C GLU A 227 8.30 4.12 8.14
N HIS A 228 7.64 4.26 9.28
CA HIS A 228 8.24 4.72 10.53
C HIS A 228 8.67 3.60 11.48
N GLY A 229 8.09 2.40 11.31
CA GLY A 229 8.44 1.23 12.10
C GLY A 229 9.48 0.34 11.42
N ILE A 230 9.39 0.20 10.10
CA ILE A 230 10.18 -0.78 9.33
C ILE A 230 11.30 -0.13 8.52
N LEU A 231 10.97 0.83 7.64
CA LEU A 231 11.91 1.48 6.72
C LEU A 231 12.73 2.59 7.39
N ARG A 232 12.19 3.20 8.45
CA ARG A 232 12.92 4.09 9.34
C ARG A 232 13.04 3.38 10.67
N PRO A 233 14.13 2.65 10.96
CA PRO A 233 14.21 1.79 12.14
C PRO A 233 14.38 2.61 13.43
N ARG A 234 13.34 3.37 13.81
CA ARG A 234 13.28 4.15 15.03
C ARG A 234 13.25 3.20 16.23
N ASN A 235 14.03 3.56 17.25
CA ASN A 235 13.96 2.86 18.53
C ASN A 235 12.58 3.06 19.14
N ASN A 236 12.00 1.99 19.70
CA ASN A 236 10.72 2.00 20.41
C ASN A 236 9.48 2.42 19.59
N TYR A 237 9.51 2.42 18.25
CA TYR A 237 8.29 2.61 17.45
C TYR A 237 7.30 1.45 17.70
N PHE A 238 7.79 0.23 17.51
CA PHE A 238 7.11 -0.98 17.95
C PHE A 238 7.45 -1.21 19.43
N GLY A 239 6.43 -1.54 20.23
CA GLY A 239 6.59 -1.82 21.66
C GLY A 239 7.40 -3.08 21.93
N GLU A 240 7.81 -3.26 23.18
CA GLU A 240 8.50 -4.48 23.61
C GLU A 240 7.62 -5.72 23.32
N GLY A 241 8.21 -6.72 22.67
CA GLY A 241 7.51 -7.95 22.29
C GLY A 241 6.68 -7.89 21.00
N ASP A 242 6.60 -6.73 20.34
CA ASP A 242 5.93 -6.63 19.04
C ASP A 242 6.79 -7.30 17.94
N GLU A 243 6.32 -8.45 17.46
CA GLU A 243 7.01 -9.29 16.50
C GLU A 243 7.32 -8.56 15.18
N ARG A 244 6.60 -7.49 14.84
CA ARG A 244 6.84 -6.69 13.62
C ARG A 244 8.22 -6.05 13.63
N ALA A 245 8.79 -5.79 14.80
CA ALA A 245 10.12 -5.20 14.95
C ALA A 245 11.24 -6.05 14.31
N GLN A 246 11.03 -7.36 14.14
CA GLN A 246 12.02 -8.25 13.52
C GLN A 246 12.24 -7.96 12.04
N PHE A 247 11.29 -7.30 11.37
CA PHE A 247 11.34 -7.02 9.93
C PHE A 247 11.92 -5.64 9.59
N LYS A 248 12.48 -4.92 10.56
CA LYS A 248 13.21 -3.65 10.33
C LYS A 248 14.34 -3.82 9.32
N ILE A 249 14.56 -2.79 8.51
CA ILE A 249 15.72 -2.72 7.64
C ILE A 249 17.00 -2.44 8.45
N ASP A 250 18.15 -2.65 7.81
CA ASP A 250 19.45 -2.53 8.47
C ASP A 250 19.91 -1.07 8.44
N GLY A 251 19.51 -0.32 9.47
CA GLY A 251 19.90 1.08 9.66
C GLY A 251 19.11 2.09 8.83
N PRO A 252 19.34 3.39 9.06
CA PRO A 252 18.64 4.45 8.33
C PRO A 252 19.13 4.55 6.88
N ASP A 253 18.20 4.69 5.95
CA ASP A 253 18.47 4.99 4.54
C ASP A 253 17.62 6.19 4.10
N ALA A 254 18.22 7.36 3.95
CA ALA A 254 17.50 8.58 3.58
C ALA A 254 16.96 8.56 2.13
N ARG A 255 17.39 7.60 1.31
CA ARG A 255 16.93 7.45 -0.08
C ARG A 255 15.48 6.97 -0.17
N ILE A 256 14.95 6.34 0.88
CA ILE A 256 13.56 5.85 0.90
C ILE A 256 12.56 6.98 0.64
N PHE A 257 12.84 8.21 1.07
CA PHE A 257 11.95 9.38 0.88
C PHE A 257 11.83 9.81 -0.59
N SER A 258 12.67 9.27 -1.47
CA SER A 258 12.57 9.42 -2.92
C SER A 258 11.94 8.23 -3.62
N VAL A 259 11.46 7.24 -2.87
CA VAL A 259 10.78 6.04 -3.40
C VAL A 259 9.33 5.95 -2.90
N LEU A 260 9.09 6.29 -1.62
CA LEU A 260 7.77 6.20 -1.00
C LEU A 260 6.81 7.21 -1.63
N SER A 261 5.84 6.72 -2.40
CA SER A 261 4.85 7.52 -3.08
C SER A 261 3.50 7.39 -2.40
N CYS A 262 2.89 8.54 -2.09
CA CYS A 262 1.50 8.62 -1.67
C CYS A 262 0.60 9.22 -2.77
N TYR A 263 1.03 9.16 -4.04
CA TYR A 263 0.20 9.51 -5.21
C TYR A 263 -0.41 10.92 -5.14
N ASN A 264 0.43 11.90 -4.82
CA ASN A 264 0.12 13.34 -4.96
C ASN A 264 1.22 14.06 -5.78
N LYS A 265 0.96 15.29 -6.18
CA LYS A 265 1.85 16.09 -7.04
C LYS A 265 3.27 16.29 -6.50
N SER A 266 3.45 16.27 -5.17
CA SER A 266 4.77 16.40 -4.54
C SER A 266 5.41 15.06 -4.17
N SER A 267 4.73 13.94 -4.43
CA SER A 267 5.27 12.61 -4.15
C SER A 267 6.38 12.23 -5.14
N PRO A 268 7.32 11.37 -4.74
CA PRO A 268 8.18 10.70 -5.68
C PRO A 268 7.36 9.95 -6.73
N LYS A 269 7.94 9.89 -7.93
CA LYS A 269 7.36 9.20 -9.08
C LYS A 269 7.44 7.68 -8.85
N THR A 270 6.38 6.97 -9.19
CA THR A 270 6.24 5.54 -8.89
C THR A 270 7.31 4.71 -9.59
N LEU A 271 7.93 3.78 -8.87
CA LEU A 271 8.92 2.84 -9.39
C LEU A 271 8.83 1.51 -8.64
N ILE A 272 8.83 0.41 -9.38
CA ILE A 272 8.95 -0.94 -8.82
C ILE A 272 10.43 -1.23 -8.59
N ILE A 273 10.81 -1.45 -7.34
CA ILE A 273 12.17 -1.71 -6.92
C ILE A 273 12.48 -3.20 -7.06
N LYS A 274 13.39 -3.57 -7.97
CA LYS A 274 13.79 -4.97 -8.16
C LYS A 274 14.90 -5.36 -7.18
N SER A 275 14.67 -6.45 -6.45
CA SER A 275 15.59 -6.98 -5.44
C SER A 275 17.02 -7.24 -5.97
N GLU A 276 17.18 -7.59 -7.24
CA GLU A 276 18.50 -7.89 -7.82
C GLU A 276 19.43 -6.67 -7.92
N ASN A 277 18.90 -5.44 -7.93
CA ASN A 277 19.69 -4.20 -8.03
C ASN A 277 19.05 -3.03 -7.27
N VAL A 278 18.60 -3.27 -6.04
CA VAL A 278 17.91 -2.29 -5.19
C VAL A 278 18.59 -0.93 -5.17
N ASP A 279 19.89 -0.89 -4.91
CA ASP A 279 20.63 0.37 -4.85
C ASP A 279 20.52 1.20 -6.12
N ARG A 280 20.59 0.57 -7.31
CA ARG A 280 20.45 1.29 -8.59
C ARG A 280 19.06 1.85 -8.80
N PHE A 281 18.02 1.10 -8.43
CA PHE A 281 16.63 1.56 -8.52
C PHE A 281 16.37 2.72 -7.56
N VAL A 282 16.86 2.60 -6.32
CA VAL A 282 16.72 3.61 -5.29
C VAL A 282 17.50 4.88 -5.64
N ASP A 283 18.73 4.76 -6.14
CA ASP A 283 19.52 5.90 -6.62
C ASP A 283 18.86 6.57 -7.83
N TYR A 284 18.33 5.79 -8.77
CA TYR A 284 17.55 6.32 -9.89
C TYR A 284 16.32 7.09 -9.40
N ALA A 285 15.58 6.56 -8.42
CA ALA A 285 14.44 7.23 -7.81
C ALA A 285 14.87 8.56 -7.15
N CYS A 286 16.00 8.60 -6.44
CA CYS A 286 16.58 9.84 -5.92
C CYS A 286 16.88 10.86 -7.02
N ARG A 287 17.57 10.46 -8.10
CA ARG A 287 17.85 11.35 -9.22
C ARG A 287 16.57 11.91 -9.84
N ARG A 288 15.58 11.04 -10.07
CA ARG A 288 14.26 11.42 -10.61
C ARG A 288 13.53 12.38 -9.68
N HIS A 289 13.54 12.16 -8.37
CA HIS A 289 12.92 13.03 -7.38
C HIS A 289 13.59 14.42 -7.30
N PHE A 290 14.92 14.48 -7.27
CA PHE A 290 15.66 15.74 -7.16
C PHE A 290 15.75 16.54 -8.47
N THR A 291 15.17 16.05 -9.58
CA THR A 291 14.92 16.89 -10.76
C THR A 291 14.01 18.08 -10.45
N SER A 292 13.19 17.99 -9.40
CA SER A 292 12.30 19.07 -8.92
C SER A 292 13.05 20.21 -8.22
N VAL A 293 14.33 20.05 -7.89
CA VAL A 293 15.15 21.11 -7.27
C VAL A 293 15.21 22.34 -8.16
N LYS A 294 14.82 23.49 -7.61
CA LYS A 294 14.83 24.78 -8.30
C LYS A 294 15.91 25.68 -7.73
N PHE A 295 16.47 26.53 -8.58
CA PHE A 295 17.39 27.57 -8.19
C PHE A 295 16.82 28.93 -8.57
N GLN A 296 16.86 29.87 -7.63
CA GLN A 296 16.51 31.26 -7.85
C GLN A 296 17.54 32.14 -7.13
N ASP A 297 18.24 32.98 -7.89
CA ASP A 297 19.39 33.76 -7.43
C ASP A 297 20.47 32.86 -6.79
N TYR A 298 20.68 32.96 -5.47
CA TYR A 298 21.59 32.12 -4.68
C TYR A 298 20.86 31.13 -3.78
N THR A 299 19.57 30.91 -4.02
CA THR A 299 18.71 30.05 -3.21
C THR A 299 18.43 28.73 -3.91
N MET A 300 18.76 27.61 -3.27
CA MET A 300 18.34 26.28 -3.68
C MET A 300 17.02 25.92 -2.98
N PHE A 301 16.03 25.50 -3.75
CA PHE A 301 14.74 25.00 -3.26
C PHE A 301 14.67 23.50 -3.47
N ILE A 302 14.59 22.74 -2.38
CA ILE A 302 14.53 21.27 -2.41
C ILE A 302 13.14 20.77 -1.98
N PRO A 303 12.77 19.50 -2.27
CA PRO A 303 11.49 18.94 -1.85
C PRO A 303 11.18 19.13 -0.36
N LYS A 304 9.91 19.42 -0.03
CA LYS A 304 9.45 19.64 1.35
C LYS A 304 9.69 18.43 2.26
N ILE A 305 9.74 17.22 1.71
CA ILE A 305 10.00 15.99 2.46
C ILE A 305 11.37 16.04 3.19
N CYS A 306 12.35 16.76 2.63
CA CYS A 306 13.65 16.96 3.26
C CYS A 306 13.59 17.86 4.50
N ASP A 307 12.53 18.65 4.67
CA ASP A 307 12.26 19.42 5.90
C ASP A 307 11.67 18.51 6.98
N TRP A 308 10.59 17.79 6.63
CA TRP A 308 9.86 16.89 7.54
C TRP A 308 10.74 15.78 8.11
N TYR A 309 11.69 15.30 7.31
CA TYR A 309 12.63 14.24 7.70
C TYR A 309 14.08 14.71 7.75
N SER A 310 14.29 15.99 8.01
CA SER A 310 15.64 16.59 8.13
C SER A 310 16.56 15.81 9.09
N SER A 311 16.02 15.27 10.18
CA SER A 311 16.77 14.43 11.13
C SER A 311 17.37 13.16 10.53
N ASP A 312 16.74 12.61 9.49
CA ASP A 312 17.14 11.36 8.86
C ASP A 312 18.29 11.59 7.85
N TYR A 313 18.55 12.84 7.46
CA TYR A 313 19.67 13.22 6.60
C TYR A 313 20.93 13.63 7.37
N GLY A 314 20.84 13.84 8.69
CA GLY A 314 21.95 14.33 9.51
C GLY A 314 21.97 15.86 9.64
N THR A 315 23.15 16.47 9.49
CA THR A 315 23.27 17.93 9.57
C THR A 315 22.76 18.60 8.29
N ARG A 316 22.60 19.94 8.33
CA ARG A 316 22.26 20.72 7.13
C ARG A 316 23.27 20.51 5.99
N ASP A 317 24.56 20.37 6.32
CA ASP A 317 25.61 20.14 5.34
C ASP A 317 25.54 18.72 4.75
N ASP A 318 25.16 17.73 5.57
CA ASP A 318 24.95 16.36 5.10
C ASP A 318 23.75 16.27 4.15
N LEU A 319 22.65 16.94 4.48
CA LEU A 319 21.49 17.07 3.58
C LEU A 319 21.90 17.72 2.25
N ILE A 320 22.67 18.81 2.27
CA ILE A 320 23.14 19.48 1.06
C ILE A 320 24.01 18.54 0.21
N LYS A 321 24.97 17.83 0.82
CA LYS A 321 25.83 16.85 0.13
C LYS A 321 25.00 15.70 -0.46
N PHE A 322 24.01 15.22 0.28
CA PHE A 322 23.09 14.18 -0.17
C PHE A 322 22.29 14.64 -1.40
N VAL A 323 21.68 15.82 -1.37
CA VAL A 323 20.95 16.35 -2.53
C VAL A 323 21.93 16.55 -3.70
N GLN A 324 23.13 17.08 -3.45
CA GLN A 324 24.15 17.34 -4.44
C GLN A 324 24.56 16.08 -5.22
N SER A 325 24.62 14.89 -4.61
CA SER A 325 24.96 13.65 -5.32
C SER A 325 23.94 13.22 -6.37
N TYR A 326 22.73 13.78 -6.32
CA TYR A 326 21.62 13.45 -7.22
C TYR A 326 21.21 14.59 -8.16
N LEU A 327 21.84 15.77 -8.05
CA LEU A 327 21.58 16.89 -8.94
C LEU A 327 22.07 16.60 -10.37
N ARG A 328 21.33 17.12 -11.36
CA ARG A 328 21.81 17.14 -12.74
C ARG A 328 23.02 18.08 -12.88
N HIS A 329 23.71 17.99 -14.01
CA HIS A 329 24.89 18.80 -14.29
C HIS A 329 24.59 20.32 -14.25
N ASP A 330 23.48 20.76 -14.84
CA ASP A 330 23.02 22.16 -14.80
C ASP A 330 22.79 22.64 -13.36
N GLN A 331 22.04 21.88 -12.58
CA GLN A 331 21.76 22.16 -11.16
C GLN A 331 23.04 22.19 -10.32
N SER A 332 23.97 21.26 -10.58
CA SER A 332 25.27 21.20 -9.90
C SER A 332 26.13 22.45 -10.18
N MET A 333 26.12 22.95 -11.41
CA MET A 333 26.79 24.21 -11.77
C MET A 333 26.17 25.41 -11.05
N MET A 334 24.83 25.46 -10.93
CA MET A 334 24.13 26.53 -10.19
C MET A 334 24.46 26.49 -8.69
N LEU A 335 24.52 25.30 -8.10
CA LEU A 335 24.91 25.11 -6.70
C LEU A 335 26.35 25.59 -6.44
N ASN A 336 27.30 25.16 -7.27
CA ASN A 336 28.71 25.58 -7.18
C ASN A 336 28.87 27.09 -7.33
N THR A 337 28.11 27.71 -8.23
CA THR A 337 28.09 29.17 -8.40
C THR A 337 27.57 29.86 -7.14
N SER A 338 26.51 29.33 -6.54
CA SER A 338 25.90 29.86 -5.32
C SER A 338 26.85 29.77 -4.11
N PHE A 339 27.65 28.70 -4.00
CA PHE A 339 28.68 28.60 -2.96
C PHE A 339 29.80 29.63 -3.14
N LYS A 340 30.26 29.85 -4.38
CA LYS A 340 31.34 30.82 -4.67
C LYS A 340 30.98 32.26 -4.30
N THR A 341 29.71 32.62 -4.31
CA THR A 341 29.29 33.99 -3.96
C THR A 341 29.19 34.25 -2.46
N GLY A 342 29.23 33.20 -1.63
CA GLY A 342 29.02 33.28 -0.18
C GLY A 342 27.60 33.66 0.24
N LYS A 343 26.65 33.72 -0.70
CA LYS A 343 25.24 34.10 -0.47
C LYS A 343 24.28 32.92 -0.51
N PHE A 344 24.80 31.70 -0.47
CA PHE A 344 23.99 30.49 -0.59
C PHE A 344 22.92 30.43 0.51
N SER A 345 21.69 30.14 0.12
CA SER A 345 20.62 29.78 1.04
C SER A 345 19.87 28.54 0.56
N LEU A 346 19.37 27.74 1.51
CA LEU A 346 18.56 26.56 1.24
C LEU A 346 17.17 26.79 1.81
N LYS A 347 16.16 26.63 0.95
CA LYS A 347 14.73 26.67 1.25
C LYS A 347 14.06 25.39 0.76
N TYR A 348 12.80 25.21 1.15
CA TYR A 348 11.99 24.06 0.78
C TYR A 348 10.87 24.50 -0.16
N LEU A 349 10.54 23.64 -1.12
CA LEU A 349 9.36 23.77 -1.96
C LEU A 349 8.09 23.61 -1.11
N ASP A 350 6.96 24.13 -1.59
CA ASP A 350 5.66 23.81 -1.01
C ASP A 350 5.29 22.36 -1.32
N PHE A 351 4.49 21.74 -0.44
CA PHE A 351 3.99 20.38 -0.67
C PHE A 351 2.55 20.41 -1.15
N ASP A 352 2.36 19.99 -2.39
CA ASP A 352 1.08 19.87 -3.07
C ASP A 352 0.49 18.47 -2.84
N TRP A 353 -0.63 18.45 -2.10
CA TRP A 353 -1.39 17.26 -1.75
C TRP A 353 -2.44 16.87 -2.80
N GLU A 354 -2.54 17.61 -3.90
CA GLU A 354 -3.42 17.24 -5.00
C GLU A 354 -3.04 15.85 -5.52
N ILE A 355 -4.05 14.98 -5.59
CA ILE A 355 -3.88 13.60 -6.01
C ILE A 355 -3.40 13.57 -7.46
N ALA A 356 -2.30 12.85 -7.69
CA ALA A 356 -1.69 12.73 -9.00
C ALA A 356 -1.01 11.37 -9.13
N PHE A 357 -1.09 10.78 -10.32
CA PHE A 357 -0.53 9.47 -10.59
C PHE A 357 0.58 9.61 -11.63
N ASP A 358 1.81 9.24 -11.28
CA ASP A 358 2.83 8.98 -12.28
C ASP A 358 2.92 7.47 -12.53
N LEU A 359 2.35 7.07 -13.66
CA LEU A 359 2.32 5.70 -14.15
C LEU A 359 3.19 5.53 -15.40
N LYS A 360 4.19 6.40 -15.60
CA LYS A 360 5.19 6.27 -16.66
C LYS A 360 6.47 5.66 -16.11
N ASP A 361 7.01 4.69 -16.83
CA ASP A 361 8.31 4.07 -16.53
C ASP A 361 8.42 3.48 -15.12
N TYR A 362 7.31 2.99 -14.55
CA TYR A 362 7.31 2.38 -13.22
C TYR A 362 7.96 1.00 -13.20
N ASN A 363 8.03 0.29 -14.33
CA ASN A 363 8.64 -1.05 -14.44
C ASN A 363 9.86 -1.01 -15.38
N LEU A 364 10.98 -0.50 -14.88
CA LEU A 364 12.24 -0.47 -15.63
C LEU A 364 12.93 -1.84 -15.61
N ASP A 365 13.48 -2.28 -16.75
CA ASP A 365 14.40 -3.42 -16.82
C ASP A 365 15.81 -3.00 -16.40
N LEU A 366 16.62 -3.91 -15.84
CA LEU A 366 18.03 -3.64 -15.48
C LEU A 366 18.90 -3.17 -16.65
N ARG A 367 18.50 -3.49 -17.88
CA ARG A 367 19.17 -3.09 -19.11
C ARG A 367 18.73 -1.71 -19.59
N ASP A 368 17.69 -1.14 -18.99
CA ASP A 368 17.13 0.15 -19.38
C ASP A 368 18.24 1.22 -19.37
N PRO A 369 18.45 1.95 -20.47
CA PRO A 369 19.43 3.04 -20.52
C PRO A 369 19.21 4.08 -19.43
N LEU A 370 17.98 4.28 -18.94
CA LEU A 370 17.67 5.18 -17.84
C LEU A 370 18.29 4.74 -16.51
N LEU A 371 18.63 3.47 -16.34
CA LEU A 371 19.39 2.99 -15.18
C LEU A 371 20.91 3.07 -15.38
N LYS A 372 21.38 3.29 -16.63
CA LYS A 372 22.81 3.33 -16.99
C LYS A 372 23.34 4.75 -17.23
N ASN A 373 22.50 5.64 -17.74
CA ASN A 373 22.89 6.95 -18.26
C ASN A 373 22.86 8.07 -17.21
N PHE A 374 22.90 7.74 -15.91
CA PHE A 374 22.77 8.72 -14.84
C PHE A 374 23.74 8.56 -13.68
#